data_AF-A0A820IEK9-F1
#
_entry.id   AF-A0A820IEK9-F1
#
_cell.length_a   1.000
_cell.length_b   1.000
_cell.length_c   1.000
_cell.angle_alpha   90.00
_cell.angle_beta   90.00
_cell.angle_gamma   90.00
#
_symmetry.space_group_name_H-M   'P 1'
#
loop_
_entity.id
_entity.type
_entity.pdbx_description
1 polymer ?
#
loop_
_entity_poly.entity_id
_entity_poly.type
_entity_poly.pdbx_seq_one_letter_code
_entity_poly.pdbx_strand_id
1 'polypeptide(L)'
;MEKPTVNDGDEATKEQLAAHPPKLPTHPDEKENIPEPHIVPDGVSPPIQHPLDPLNADEINLTTRLLKESSKFQTYMRIISITPNEPDDKKYVMNYKPNDSLQRSATAIVRDPKDRTTYKIIVNLTKKSIESFTEFKNVQPSLTFDEMIAADDALRANKPLLAAFA
;
A
#
# COMPACT_ATOMS: atom_id res chain seq x y z
N MET A 1 -1.99 79.48 -29.95
CA MET A 1 -2.16 78.04 -30.22
C MET A 1 -2.47 77.37 -28.91
N GLU A 2 -3.55 76.59 -28.90
CA GLU A 2 -4.38 76.16 -27.76
C GLU A 2 -3.66 75.40 -26.64
N LYS A 3 -4.19 75.55 -25.41
CA LYS A 3 -4.13 74.53 -24.35
C LYS A 3 -5.30 73.55 -24.54
N PRO A 4 -5.11 72.27 -24.20
CA PRO A 4 -5.91 71.68 -23.09
C PRO A 4 -5.01 70.83 -22.16
N THR A 5 -5.01 71.05 -20.84
CA THR A 5 -5.87 70.47 -19.77
C THR A 5 -5.61 69.00 -19.45
N VAL A 6 -5.07 68.82 -18.24
CA VAL A 6 -4.97 67.61 -17.42
C VAL A 6 -6.36 67.07 -17.09
N ASN A 7 -6.48 65.74 -16.94
CA ASN A 7 -7.36 65.19 -15.92
C ASN A 7 -6.65 64.05 -15.18
N ASP A 8 -6.54 64.25 -13.86
CA ASP A 8 -6.04 63.33 -12.84
C ASP A 8 -7.05 62.21 -12.55
N GLY A 9 -6.57 61.13 -11.93
CA GLY A 9 -7.35 60.05 -11.35
C GLY A 9 -6.54 58.76 -11.36
N ASP A 10 -5.62 58.59 -10.41
CA ASP A 10 -5.83 58.07 -9.05
C ASP A 10 -5.66 56.55 -8.96
N GLU A 11 -4.81 56.22 -8.00
CA GLU A 11 -4.80 55.05 -7.14
C GLU A 11 -4.44 53.66 -7.66
N ALA A 12 -3.39 53.15 -7.00
CA ALA A 12 -2.84 51.83 -7.05
C ALA A 12 -3.85 50.71 -6.75
N THR A 13 -3.63 49.56 -7.38
CA THR A 13 -3.90 48.28 -6.74
C THR A 13 -2.71 47.34 -6.90
N LYS A 14 -2.20 46.92 -5.74
CA LYS A 14 -1.08 46.01 -5.52
C LYS A 14 -1.45 44.57 -5.91
N GLU A 15 -1.72 44.30 -7.17
CA GLU A 15 -2.25 42.99 -7.59
C GLU A 15 -1.58 42.41 -8.84
N GLN A 16 -0.28 42.66 -9.03
CA GLN A 16 0.46 42.17 -10.21
C GLN A 16 1.66 41.26 -9.91
N LEU A 17 1.80 40.75 -8.68
CA LEU A 17 2.75 39.66 -8.38
C LEU A 17 2.02 38.45 -7.77
N ALA A 18 1.27 37.73 -8.61
CA ALA A 18 0.88 36.35 -8.35
C ALA A 18 0.95 35.58 -9.67
N ALA A 19 2.16 35.10 -10.01
CA ALA A 19 2.36 34.23 -11.15
C ALA A 19 1.57 32.93 -10.94
N HIS A 20 0.50 32.75 -11.72
CA HIS A 20 -0.16 31.45 -11.86
C HIS A 20 0.79 30.49 -12.58
N PRO A 21 0.89 29.21 -12.17
CA PRO A 21 1.60 28.22 -12.96
C PRO A 21 0.91 28.05 -14.33
N PRO A 22 1.66 27.77 -15.40
CA PRO A 22 1.06 27.57 -16.71
C PRO A 22 0.12 26.37 -16.67
N LYS A 23 -1.12 26.54 -17.14
CA LYS A 23 -2.05 25.42 -17.35
C LYS A 23 -1.43 24.49 -18.40
N LEU A 24 -1.29 23.20 -18.05
CA LEU A 24 -0.93 22.17 -19.02
C LEU A 24 -1.96 22.17 -20.17
N PRO A 25 -1.54 21.98 -21.43
CA PRO A 25 -2.46 21.86 -22.54
C PRO A 25 -3.36 20.63 -22.32
N THR A 26 -4.66 20.86 -22.20
CA THR A 26 -5.66 19.79 -22.17
C THR A 26 -5.90 19.30 -23.59
N HIS A 27 -5.60 18.02 -23.86
CA HIS A 27 -6.00 17.38 -25.11
C HIS A 27 -7.54 17.38 -25.22
N PRO A 28 -8.12 17.77 -26.36
CA PRO A 28 -9.54 17.56 -26.60
C PRO A 28 -9.74 16.05 -26.84
N ASP A 29 -10.66 15.44 -26.09
CA ASP A 29 -11.09 14.03 -26.16
C ASP A 29 -10.52 13.02 -25.15
N GLU A 30 -10.22 13.44 -23.91
CA GLU A 30 -10.15 12.50 -22.77
C GLU A 30 -11.41 12.60 -21.91
N LYS A 31 -12.50 11.96 -22.37
CA LYS A 31 -13.44 11.37 -21.41
C LYS A 31 -12.79 10.09 -20.92
N GLU A 32 -11.77 10.24 -20.08
CA GLU A 32 -11.19 9.15 -19.33
C GLU A 32 -12.32 8.62 -18.45
N ASN A 33 -12.86 7.45 -18.83
CA ASN A 33 -13.73 6.66 -17.96
C ASN A 33 -12.84 6.14 -16.83
N ILE A 34 -12.45 7.03 -15.92
CA ILE A 34 -11.78 6.68 -14.68
C ILE A 34 -12.85 5.89 -13.91
N PRO A 35 -12.70 4.57 -13.74
CA PRO A 35 -13.63 3.85 -12.89
C PRO A 35 -13.61 4.55 -11.53
N GLU A 36 -14.78 4.96 -11.04
CA GLU A 36 -14.91 5.48 -9.69
C GLU A 36 -14.17 4.55 -8.73
N PRO A 37 -13.45 5.08 -7.72
CA PRO A 37 -12.87 4.23 -6.70
C PRO A 37 -13.99 3.32 -6.19
N HIS A 38 -13.83 2.01 -6.38
CA HIS A 38 -14.76 1.04 -5.84
C HIS A 38 -14.65 1.13 -4.31
N ILE A 39 -15.44 2.02 -3.72
CA ILE A 39 -15.76 1.99 -2.31
C ILE A 39 -16.67 0.77 -2.15
N VAL A 40 -16.05 -0.38 -1.96
CA VAL A 40 -16.79 -1.58 -1.55
C VAL A 40 -17.50 -1.24 -0.24
N PRO A 41 -18.84 -1.35 -0.17
CA PRO A 41 -19.55 -1.13 1.09
C PRO A 41 -19.00 -2.12 2.12
N ASP A 42 -18.85 -1.66 3.36
CA ASP A 42 -18.38 -2.47 4.47
C ASP A 42 -19.16 -3.80 4.54
N GLY A 43 -18.45 -4.92 4.37
CA GLY A 43 -18.97 -6.26 4.61
C GLY A 43 -19.17 -7.18 3.41
N VAL A 44 -18.94 -6.75 2.16
CA VAL A 44 -19.01 -7.65 0.99
C VAL A 44 -17.68 -7.69 0.24
N SER A 45 -16.93 -8.78 0.45
CA SER A 45 -15.77 -9.12 -0.37
C SER A 45 -16.21 -9.31 -1.83
N PRO A 46 -15.56 -8.69 -2.84
CA PRO A 46 -15.89 -8.94 -4.23
C PRO A 46 -15.71 -10.44 -4.56
N PRO A 47 -16.54 -10.99 -5.46
CA PRO A 47 -16.41 -12.38 -5.87
C PRO A 47 -15.06 -12.60 -6.54
N ILE A 48 -14.34 -13.64 -6.12
CA ILE A 48 -13.08 -14.03 -6.74
C ILE A 48 -13.41 -14.72 -8.07
N GLN A 49 -13.00 -14.12 -9.18
CA GLN A 49 -13.30 -14.57 -10.53
C GLN A 49 -12.08 -15.14 -11.23
N HIS A 50 -10.87 -14.75 -10.84
CA HIS A 50 -9.63 -15.12 -11.51
C HIS A 50 -8.49 -15.47 -10.50
N PRO A 51 -7.55 -16.37 -10.84
CA PRO A 51 -6.42 -16.69 -9.96
C PRO A 51 -5.54 -15.49 -9.57
N LEU A 52 -5.49 -14.47 -10.42
CA LEU A 52 -4.72 -13.23 -10.19
C LEU A 52 -5.48 -12.13 -9.46
N ASP A 53 -6.74 -12.37 -9.07
CA ASP A 53 -7.47 -11.40 -8.28
C ASP A 53 -6.77 -11.14 -6.94
N PRO A 54 -6.81 -9.90 -6.43
CA PRO A 54 -6.21 -9.58 -5.13
C PRO A 54 -6.81 -10.46 -4.04
N LEU A 55 -6.08 -10.58 -2.92
CA LEU A 55 -6.63 -11.24 -1.75
C LEU A 55 -7.82 -10.45 -1.22
N ASN A 56 -8.93 -11.13 -0.99
CA ASN A 56 -10.07 -10.50 -0.31
C ASN A 56 -9.89 -10.54 1.23
N ALA A 57 -10.81 -9.90 1.96
CA ALA A 57 -10.74 -9.82 3.41
C ALA A 57 -10.78 -11.21 4.08
N ASP A 58 -11.57 -12.14 3.56
CA ASP A 58 -11.71 -13.50 4.10
C ASP A 58 -10.40 -14.29 3.94
N GLU A 59 -9.69 -14.11 2.83
CA GLU A 59 -8.42 -14.75 2.55
C GLU A 59 -7.29 -14.20 3.43
N ILE A 60 -7.27 -12.88 3.66
CA ILE A 60 -6.32 -12.24 4.58
C ILE A 60 -6.58 -12.72 6.02
N ASN A 61 -7.85 -12.79 6.43
CA ASN A 61 -8.25 -13.27 7.74
C ASN A 61 -7.92 -14.76 7.92
N LEU A 62 -8.19 -15.58 6.90
CA LEU A 62 -7.82 -17.00 6.88
C LEU A 62 -6.31 -17.19 7.01
N THR A 63 -5.51 -16.43 6.26
CA THR A 63 -4.05 -16.46 6.33
C THR A 63 -3.59 -16.12 7.75
N THR A 64 -4.09 -15.01 8.30
CA THR A 64 -3.74 -14.55 9.65
C THR A 64 -4.09 -15.59 10.72
N ARG A 65 -5.26 -16.22 10.60
CA ARG A 65 -5.70 -17.28 11.52
C ARG A 65 -4.76 -18.50 11.44
N LEU A 66 -4.49 -19.01 10.24
CA LEU A 66 -3.62 -20.17 10.05
C LEU A 66 -2.21 -19.91 10.57
N LEU A 67 -1.70 -18.69 10.40
CA LEU A 67 -0.43 -18.27 11.01
C LEU A 67 -0.50 -18.34 12.53
N LYS A 68 -1.52 -17.73 13.15
CA LYS A 68 -1.68 -17.73 14.62
C LYS A 68 -1.91 -19.11 15.23
N GLU A 69 -2.50 -20.05 14.49
CA GLU A 69 -2.68 -21.44 14.90
C GLU A 69 -1.39 -22.27 14.77
N SER A 70 -0.40 -21.80 14.00
CA SER A 70 0.88 -22.47 13.85
C SER A 70 1.73 -22.35 15.11
N SER A 71 2.27 -23.46 15.60
CA SER A 71 3.22 -23.47 16.73
C SER A 71 4.53 -22.73 16.44
N LYS A 72 4.83 -22.46 15.16
CA LYS A 72 6.01 -21.69 14.73
C LYS A 72 5.80 -20.18 14.80
N PHE A 73 4.55 -19.71 14.90
CA PHE A 73 4.24 -18.30 14.98
C PHE A 73 4.04 -17.88 16.44
N GLN A 74 4.78 -16.86 16.88
CA GLN A 74 4.67 -16.36 18.25
C GLN A 74 3.92 -15.02 18.26
N THR A 75 3.24 -14.71 19.36
CA THR A 75 2.40 -13.50 19.49
C THR A 75 3.18 -12.19 19.36
N TYR A 76 4.50 -12.21 19.58
CA TYR A 76 5.38 -11.06 19.43
C TYR A 76 5.95 -10.91 18.01
N MET A 77 5.78 -11.90 17.14
CA MET A 77 6.19 -11.81 15.73
C MET A 77 5.24 -10.88 14.98
N ARG A 78 5.79 -10.14 14.02
CA ARG A 78 5.03 -9.17 13.22
C ARG A 78 4.78 -9.71 11.82
N ILE A 79 3.53 -9.69 11.38
CA ILE A 79 3.20 -9.90 9.97
C ILE A 79 3.48 -8.58 9.25
N ILE A 80 4.45 -8.59 8.35
CA ILE A 80 4.89 -7.40 7.61
C ILE A 80 4.02 -7.18 6.37
N SER A 81 3.70 -8.27 5.66
CA SER A 81 2.82 -8.22 4.50
C SER A 81 2.12 -9.56 4.29
N ILE A 82 0.95 -9.48 3.66
CA ILE A 82 0.24 -10.62 3.10
C ILE A 82 -0.13 -10.24 1.67
N THR A 83 0.38 -10.99 0.70
CA THR A 83 0.15 -10.76 -0.74
C THR A 83 -0.33 -12.03 -1.42
N PRO A 84 -1.05 -11.96 -2.56
CA PRO A 84 -1.33 -13.14 -3.37
C PRO A 84 -0.03 -13.90 -3.66
N ASN A 85 -0.06 -15.22 -3.54
CA ASN A 85 0.96 -16.09 -4.10
C ASN A 85 0.43 -16.62 -5.43
N GLU A 86 0.83 -15.96 -6.51
CA GLU A 86 0.38 -16.28 -7.86
C GLU A 86 0.73 -17.74 -8.22
N PRO A 87 -0.11 -18.42 -9.01
CA PRO A 87 0.21 -19.75 -9.52
C PRO A 87 1.45 -19.72 -10.44
N ASP A 88 2.37 -20.65 -10.24
CA ASP A 88 3.58 -20.75 -11.08
C ASP A 88 3.27 -21.18 -12.53
N ASP A 89 2.15 -21.89 -12.75
CA ASP A 89 1.75 -22.35 -14.07
C ASP A 89 1.10 -21.22 -14.90
N LYS A 90 1.93 -20.59 -15.72
CA LYS A 90 1.49 -19.55 -16.67
C LYS A 90 0.39 -20.06 -17.63
N LYS A 91 0.41 -21.32 -18.05
CA LYS A 91 -0.61 -21.85 -18.97
C LYS A 91 -1.95 -21.99 -18.26
N TYR A 92 -1.96 -22.40 -16.99
CA TYR A 92 -3.16 -22.41 -16.17
C TYR A 92 -3.75 -21.01 -16.07
N VAL A 93 -2.94 -20.00 -15.72
CA VAL A 93 -3.40 -18.60 -15.61
C VAL A 93 -3.95 -18.07 -16.93
N MET A 94 -3.24 -18.27 -18.05
CA MET A 94 -3.64 -17.74 -19.36
C MET A 94 -4.90 -18.39 -19.93
N ASN A 95 -5.18 -19.65 -19.58
CA ASN A 95 -6.32 -20.40 -20.10
C ASN A 95 -7.48 -20.51 -19.10
N TYR A 96 -7.38 -19.89 -17.93
CA TYR A 96 -8.38 -19.96 -16.88
C TYR A 96 -9.72 -19.41 -17.38
N LYS A 97 -10.79 -20.15 -17.08
CA LYS A 97 -12.17 -19.75 -17.38
C LYS A 97 -13.01 -19.69 -16.10
N PRO A 98 -14.06 -18.87 -16.08
CA PRO A 98 -15.06 -18.94 -15.03
C PRO A 98 -15.55 -20.39 -14.86
N ASN A 99 -15.56 -20.87 -13.60
CA ASN A 99 -15.87 -22.24 -13.16
C ASN A 99 -14.73 -23.28 -13.24
N ASP A 100 -13.54 -22.91 -13.74
CA ASP A 100 -12.37 -23.77 -13.55
C ASP A 100 -12.01 -23.87 -12.06
N SER A 101 -11.28 -24.93 -11.68
CA SER A 101 -10.80 -25.06 -10.31
C SER A 101 -9.88 -23.89 -9.95
N LEU A 102 -10.26 -23.13 -8.93
CA LEU A 102 -9.52 -21.95 -8.48
C LEU A 102 -8.46 -22.35 -7.44
N GLN A 103 -7.19 -22.21 -7.84
CA GLN A 103 -6.05 -22.42 -6.94
C GLN A 103 -5.63 -21.09 -6.32
N ARG A 104 -5.74 -20.99 -5.00
CA ARG A 104 -5.42 -19.75 -4.26
C ARG A 104 -4.45 -20.01 -3.14
N SER A 105 -3.41 -19.18 -3.11
CA SER A 105 -2.41 -19.16 -2.07
C SER A 105 -2.05 -17.73 -1.72
N ALA A 106 -1.56 -17.52 -0.50
CA ALA A 106 -1.03 -16.25 -0.01
C ALA A 106 0.43 -16.42 0.42
N THR A 107 1.25 -15.40 0.16
CA THR A 107 2.57 -15.24 0.76
C THR A 107 2.44 -14.29 1.94
N ALA A 108 2.86 -14.73 3.12
CA ALA A 108 3.04 -13.87 4.28
C ALA A 108 4.53 -13.67 4.57
N ILE A 109 4.94 -12.42 4.76
CA ILE A 109 6.26 -12.07 5.28
C ILE A 109 6.13 -11.79 6.77
N VAL A 110 6.89 -12.49 7.60
CA VAL A 110 6.84 -12.38 9.06
C VAL A 110 8.22 -12.02 9.59
N ARG A 111 8.27 -11.11 10.56
CA ARG A 111 9.48 -10.70 11.26
C ARG A 111 9.45 -11.17 12.71
N ASP A 112 10.47 -11.92 13.11
CA ASP A 112 10.81 -12.13 14.51
C ASP A 112 11.77 -11.01 14.97
N PRO A 113 11.34 -10.13 15.89
CA PRO A 113 12.20 -9.07 16.43
C PRO A 113 13.26 -9.57 17.42
N LYS A 114 13.04 -10.70 18.10
CA LYS A 114 13.98 -11.27 19.07
C LYS A 114 15.16 -11.93 18.37
N ASP A 115 14.86 -12.79 17.40
CA ASP A 115 15.89 -13.49 16.63
C ASP A 115 16.42 -12.66 15.47
N ARG A 116 15.76 -11.53 15.16
CA ARG A 116 16.04 -10.65 14.02
C ARG A 116 15.98 -11.40 12.69
N THR A 117 15.04 -12.34 12.61
CA THR A 117 14.89 -13.27 11.49
C THR A 117 13.61 -12.97 10.72
N THR A 118 13.70 -13.09 9.40
CA THR A 118 12.55 -12.91 8.50
C THR A 118 12.11 -14.26 7.97
N TYR A 119 10.81 -14.48 7.90
CA TYR A 119 10.23 -15.72 7.37
C TYR A 119 9.34 -15.40 6.17
N LYS A 120 9.44 -16.21 5.12
CA LYS A 120 8.44 -16.28 4.04
C LYS A 120 7.59 -17.50 4.27
N ILE A 121 6.28 -17.31 4.33
CA ILE A 121 5.33 -18.37 4.62
C ILE A 121 4.35 -18.42 3.46
N ILE A 122 4.17 -19.59 2.85
CA ILE A 122 3.16 -19.80 1.82
C ILE A 122 1.98 -20.54 2.45
N VAL A 123 0.80 -19.95 2.32
CA VAL A 123 -0.45 -20.50 2.83
C VAL A 123 -1.34 -20.85 1.66
N ASN A 124 -1.75 -22.11 1.57
CA ASN A 124 -2.76 -22.56 0.62
C ASN A 124 -4.15 -22.26 1.18
N LEU A 125 -4.86 -21.37 0.50
CA LEU A 125 -6.19 -20.91 0.91
C LEU A 125 -7.27 -21.91 0.51
N THR A 126 -7.10 -22.59 -0.62
CA THR A 126 -8.01 -23.66 -1.08
C THR A 126 -8.01 -24.85 -0.11
N LYS A 127 -6.83 -25.29 0.34
CA LYS A 127 -6.64 -26.41 1.28
C LYS A 127 -6.65 -26.00 2.75
N LYS A 128 -6.65 -24.69 3.04
CA LYS A 128 -6.60 -24.11 4.39
C LYS A 128 -5.41 -24.64 5.22
N SER A 129 -4.21 -24.56 4.64
CA SER A 129 -3.00 -25.10 5.28
C SER A 129 -1.75 -24.28 4.95
N ILE A 130 -0.74 -24.32 5.83
CA ILE A 130 0.58 -23.75 5.56
C ILE A 130 1.38 -24.75 4.72
N GLU A 131 1.78 -24.37 3.51
CA GLU A 131 2.57 -25.21 2.60
C GLU A 131 4.06 -25.08 2.83
N SER A 132 4.54 -23.87 3.16
CA SER A 132 5.95 -23.65 3.46
C SER A 132 6.14 -22.58 4.51
N PHE A 133 7.25 -22.70 5.25
CA PHE A 133 7.67 -21.76 6.27
C PHE A 133 9.20 -21.66 6.20
N THR A 134 9.68 -20.70 5.41
CA THR A 134 11.09 -20.59 5.03
C THR A 134 11.76 -19.47 5.79
N GLU A 135 12.90 -19.79 6.41
CA GLU A 135 13.73 -18.84 7.14
C GLU A 135 14.70 -18.09 6.22
N PHE A 136 14.79 -16.77 6.39
CA PHE A 136 15.79 -15.92 5.77
C PHE A 136 16.56 -15.17 6.85
N LYS A 137 17.83 -15.57 7.03
CA LYS A 137 18.77 -14.91 7.95
C LYS A 137 19.40 -13.70 7.29
N ASN A 138 19.77 -12.71 8.10
CA ASN A 138 20.51 -11.52 7.67
C ASN A 138 19.80 -10.67 6.59
N VAL A 139 18.46 -10.73 6.52
CA VAL A 139 17.66 -9.87 5.65
C VAL A 139 16.66 -9.05 6.47
N GLN A 140 16.35 -7.86 5.98
CA GLN A 140 15.36 -6.96 6.55
C GLN A 140 14.15 -6.87 5.62
N PRO A 141 12.92 -7.05 6.12
CA PRO A 141 11.72 -6.84 5.33
C PRO A 141 11.43 -5.34 5.21
N SER A 142 10.34 -4.99 4.51
CA SER A 142 9.87 -3.61 4.46
C SER A 142 9.50 -3.08 5.85
N LEU A 143 9.66 -1.77 6.02
CA LEU A 143 9.28 -1.07 7.24
C LEU A 143 7.76 -1.02 7.39
N THR A 144 7.24 -1.24 8.59
CA THR A 144 5.82 -1.01 8.89
C THR A 144 5.56 0.42 9.34
N PHE A 145 4.30 0.85 9.26
CA PHE A 145 3.92 2.18 9.72
C PHE A 145 4.15 2.37 11.23
N ASP A 146 3.88 1.34 12.03
CA ASP A 146 4.16 1.35 13.48
C ASP A 146 5.66 1.56 13.76
N GLU A 147 6.53 1.00 12.92
CA GLU A 147 7.98 1.18 13.06
C GLU A 147 8.40 2.61 12.68
N MET A 148 7.76 3.23 11.69
CA MET A 148 7.99 4.65 11.38
C MET A 148 7.60 5.56 12.56
N ILE A 149 6.43 5.32 13.17
CA ILE A 149 5.97 6.09 14.33
C ILE A 149 6.95 5.91 15.49
N ALA A 150 7.30 4.66 15.82
CA ALA A 150 8.22 4.36 16.91
C ALA A 150 9.61 5.00 16.71
N ALA A 151 10.08 5.09 15.45
CA ALA A 151 11.33 5.76 15.12
C ALA A 151 11.23 7.28 15.35
N ASP A 152 10.14 7.95 14.93
CA ASP A 152 9.93 9.38 15.17
C ASP A 152 9.87 9.69 16.68
N ASP A 153 9.12 8.89 17.45
CA ASP A 153 9.02 9.03 18.90
C ASP A 153 10.39 8.88 19.58
N ALA A 154 11.20 7.91 19.14
CA ALA A 154 12.54 7.69 19.66
C ALA A 154 13.48 8.88 19.38
N LEU A 155 13.37 9.51 18.20
CA LEU A 155 14.13 10.71 17.86
C LEU A 155 13.73 11.89 18.75
N ARG A 156 12.43 12.13 18.93
CA ARG A 156 11.91 13.22 19.78
C ARG A 156 12.27 13.05 21.26
N ALA A 157 12.46 11.83 21.73
CA ALA A 157 12.86 11.56 23.11
C ALA A 157 14.39 11.63 23.33
N ASN A 158 15.19 11.72 22.27
CA ASN A 158 16.64 11.60 22.35
C ASN A 158 17.30 12.92 22.80
N LYS A 159 17.58 13.05 24.10
CA LYS A 159 18.21 14.26 24.68
C LYS A 159 19.55 14.65 24.00
N PRO A 160 20.51 13.72 23.79
CA PRO A 160 21.73 14.04 23.03
C PRO A 160 21.46 14.61 21.64
N LEU A 161 20.52 14.01 20.90
CA LEU A 161 20.14 14.48 19.56
C LEU A 161 19.57 15.89 19.63
N LEU A 162 18.62 16.14 20.53
CA LEU A 162 18.00 17.45 20.71
C LEU A 162 19.03 18.53 21.09
N ALA A 163 19.99 18.19 21.96
CA ALA A 163 21.05 19.13 22.34
C ALA A 163 22.01 19.47 21.19
N ALA A 164 22.18 18.59 20.20
CA ALA A 164 23.00 18.84 19.01
C ALA A 164 22.31 19.74 17.97
N PHE A 165 20.98 19.87 18.04
CA PHE A 165 20.17 20.71 17.14
C PHE A 165 19.74 22.06 17.76
N ALA A 166 20.06 22.31 19.04
CA ALA A 166 19.78 23.56 19.75
C ALA A 166 20.90 24.59 19.55
#